data_AF-A0A3Q9IT47-F1
#
_entry.id   AF-A0A3Q9IT47-F1
#
_cell.length_a   1.000
_cell.length_b   1.000
_cell.length_c   1.000
_cell.angle_alpha   90.00
_cell.angle_beta   90.00
_cell.angle_gamma   90.00
#
_symmetry.space_group_name_H-M   'P 1'
#
loop_
_entity.id
_entity.type
_entity.pdbx_description
1 polymer ?
#
loop_
_entity_poly.entity_id
_entity_poly.type
_entity_poly.pdbx_seq_one_letter_code
_entity_poly.pdbx_strand_id
1 'polypeptide(L)'
;MNWKFYLYCLFGCLFLSCYSEDKLVADKEGEGGMRYEFPQGNNSWDKDLEEIQKEFGIYIIYKDFEETDLNRSWTGALGEGSTYFGESLNDEQAEFMTKFMKNHIFAYLTPQATRKVLPMYYYMVYSFRSMGWGGYWYFGKNKFDGMDYWSICMYSDNPEEGSFYKKIVPPSTEEEYFICRGTILMEILERAVKKGTIEIPEQFHEGFDYTSAVNSYDENAENYYKRRGLPGLNYGVDSGLQRVAWIGLMNRYENVMAYILLGMKYSPEEREEGWFKYPMIQEKYEYLSNYLKTEYGLDLDAMRVGPGL
;
A
#
# COMPACT_ATOMS: atom_id res chain seq x y z
N MET A 1 39.22 48.25 -24.15
CA MET A 1 38.86 47.35 -23.03
C MET A 1 38.56 45.98 -23.62
N ASN A 2 39.49 45.02 -23.47
CA ASN A 2 39.51 43.77 -24.23
C ASN A 2 38.56 42.74 -23.62
N TRP A 3 37.39 42.55 -24.24
CA TRP A 3 36.37 41.57 -23.86
C TRP A 3 36.88 40.12 -23.73
N LYS A 4 38.00 39.80 -24.38
CA LYS A 4 38.69 38.51 -24.26
C LYS A 4 39.17 38.20 -22.84
N PHE A 5 39.47 39.21 -22.01
CA PHE A 5 39.94 38.99 -20.62
C PHE A 5 38.82 38.49 -19.69
N TYR A 6 37.58 38.90 -19.92
CA TYR A 6 36.44 38.43 -19.13
C TYR A 6 36.08 36.96 -19.43
N LEU A 7 36.29 36.53 -20.67
CA LEU A 7 36.07 35.14 -21.09
C LEU A 7 37.11 34.18 -20.48
N TYR A 8 38.34 34.64 -20.25
CA TYR A 8 39.36 33.84 -19.55
C TYR A 8 39.16 33.80 -18.02
N CYS A 9 38.57 34.83 -17.41
CA CYS A 9 38.17 34.77 -15.98
C CYS A 9 36.96 33.84 -15.75
N LEU A 10 36.05 33.71 -16.72
CA LEU A 10 34.90 32.80 -16.62
C LEU A 10 35.24 31.34 -16.93
N PHE A 11 36.28 31.07 -17.72
CA PHE A 11 36.77 29.70 -17.96
C PHE A 11 37.78 29.20 -16.91
N GLY A 12 38.39 30.09 -16.12
CA GLY A 12 39.37 29.74 -15.08
C GLY A 12 38.77 29.19 -13.78
N CYS A 13 37.47 29.39 -13.53
CA CYS A 13 36.81 28.90 -12.32
C CYS A 13 36.20 27.50 -12.44
N LEU A 14 36.27 26.85 -13.62
CA LEU A 14 35.68 25.53 -13.86
C LEU A 14 36.63 24.35 -13.61
N PHE A 15 37.87 24.58 -13.16
CA PHE A 15 38.86 23.51 -12.95
C PHE A 15 39.56 23.52 -11.59
N LEU A 16 39.04 24.23 -10.59
CA LEU A 16 39.53 24.18 -9.20
C LEU A 16 38.48 23.70 -8.18
N SER A 17 37.47 22.97 -8.64
CA SER A 17 36.74 22.03 -7.77
C SER A 17 37.50 20.70 -7.75
N CYS A 18 38.71 20.69 -7.17
CA CYS A 18 39.21 19.47 -6.55
C CYS A 18 38.40 19.24 -5.27
N TYR A 19 37.14 18.83 -5.42
CA TYR A 19 36.54 18.01 -4.39
C TYR A 19 37.30 16.70 -4.45
N SER A 20 38.14 16.44 -3.44
CA SER A 20 38.37 15.07 -3.05
C SER A 20 36.99 14.51 -2.74
N GLU A 21 36.43 13.72 -3.66
CA GLU A 21 35.46 12.73 -3.26
C GLU A 21 36.22 11.80 -2.32
N ASP A 22 36.25 12.16 -1.04
CA ASP A 22 36.35 11.14 -0.02
C ASP A 22 35.25 10.16 -0.39
N LYS A 23 35.66 8.94 -0.75
CA LYS A 23 34.73 7.83 -0.88
C LYS A 23 33.81 7.94 0.32
N LEU A 24 32.51 8.04 0.07
CA LEU A 24 31.52 7.79 1.10
C LEU A 24 31.80 6.35 1.57
N VAL A 25 32.68 6.24 2.56
CA VAL A 25 32.82 5.04 3.35
C VAL A 25 31.48 4.99 4.03
N ALA A 26 30.65 3.98 3.68
CA ALA A 26 29.46 3.69 4.46
C ALA A 26 29.90 3.70 5.91
N ASP A 27 29.40 4.67 6.68
CA ASP A 27 29.82 4.79 8.05
C ASP A 27 29.54 3.45 8.72
N LYS A 28 30.54 2.97 9.45
CA LYS A 28 30.43 1.79 10.27
C LYS A 28 29.16 1.95 11.11
N GLU A 29 28.25 0.99 11.01
CA GLU A 29 27.10 0.78 11.90
C GLU A 29 26.76 1.99 12.81
N GLY A 30 25.84 2.87 12.39
CA GLY A 30 25.13 3.69 13.38
C GLY A 30 24.87 5.19 13.14
N GLU A 31 25.23 5.82 12.03
CA GLU A 31 24.83 7.23 11.76
C GLU A 31 23.51 7.38 10.98
N GLY A 32 22.63 6.40 11.14
CA GLY A 32 21.19 6.47 10.89
C GLY A 32 20.45 5.61 11.91
N GLY A 33 20.92 5.66 13.16
CA GLY A 33 20.58 4.73 14.24
C GLY A 33 19.11 4.34 14.27
N MET A 34 18.87 3.05 14.50
CA MET A 34 17.54 2.52 14.81
C MET A 34 16.85 3.44 15.83
N ARG A 35 15.67 3.99 15.48
CA ARG A 35 14.95 4.93 16.36
C ARG A 35 14.44 4.26 17.64
N TYR A 36 14.30 2.95 17.60
CA TYR A 36 13.73 2.15 18.68
C TYR A 36 14.60 0.94 18.97
N GLU A 37 14.62 0.52 20.23
CA GLU A 37 14.95 -0.85 20.59
C GLU A 37 13.92 -1.80 19.98
N PHE A 38 14.38 -2.91 19.40
CA PHE A 38 13.50 -3.85 18.71
C PHE A 38 13.86 -5.31 19.03
N PRO A 39 12.88 -6.15 19.41
CA PRO A 39 11.47 -5.81 19.64
C PRO A 39 11.32 -4.87 20.84
N GLN A 40 10.17 -4.17 20.95
CA GLN A 40 9.97 -3.16 21.99
C GLN A 40 9.63 -3.78 23.37
N GLY A 41 9.39 -5.09 23.43
CA GLY A 41 9.04 -5.83 24.62
C GLY A 41 9.65 -7.23 24.64
N ASN A 42 9.26 -8.02 25.64
CA ASN A 42 9.67 -9.42 25.81
C ASN A 42 8.46 -10.36 25.95
N ASN A 43 7.29 -9.92 25.49
CA ASN A 43 6.10 -10.74 25.45
C ASN A 43 6.28 -11.87 24.42
N SER A 44 5.54 -12.97 24.60
CA SER A 44 5.66 -14.13 23.70
C SER A 44 5.34 -13.81 22.23
N TRP A 45 4.49 -12.81 21.98
CA TRP A 45 4.12 -12.35 20.65
C TRP A 45 5.11 -11.35 20.03
N ASP A 46 6.03 -10.74 20.80
CA ASP A 46 7.05 -9.85 20.23
C ASP A 46 7.94 -10.61 19.21
N LYS A 47 8.11 -11.92 19.41
CA LYS A 47 8.81 -12.80 18.46
C LYS A 47 8.18 -12.82 17.07
N ASP A 48 6.86 -12.64 16.97
CA ASP A 48 6.19 -12.55 15.67
C ASP A 48 6.63 -11.30 14.91
N LEU A 49 6.88 -10.19 15.61
CA LEU A 49 7.40 -8.96 15.02
C LEU A 49 8.86 -9.12 14.59
N GLU A 50 9.68 -9.84 15.37
CA GLU A 50 11.05 -10.21 14.99
C GLU A 50 11.09 -11.06 13.71
N GLU A 51 10.20 -12.04 13.60
CA GLU A 51 10.09 -12.88 12.41
C GLU A 51 9.74 -12.04 11.17
N ILE A 52 8.76 -11.14 11.29
CA ILE A 52 8.38 -10.21 10.21
C ILE A 52 9.56 -9.28 9.86
N GLN A 53 10.27 -8.73 10.84
CA GLN A 53 11.41 -7.87 10.59
C GLN A 53 12.52 -8.60 9.84
N LYS A 54 12.82 -9.84 10.25
CA LYS A 54 13.86 -10.65 9.63
C LYS A 54 13.52 -11.00 8.18
N GLU A 55 12.24 -11.23 7.89
CA GLU A 55 11.78 -11.65 6.57
C GLU A 55 11.57 -10.46 5.62
N PHE A 56 10.94 -9.38 6.09
CA PHE A 56 10.52 -8.25 5.26
C PHE A 56 11.35 -6.97 5.45
N GLY A 57 12.22 -6.93 6.46
CA GLY A 57 13.09 -5.78 6.75
C GLY A 57 12.35 -4.58 7.35
N ILE A 58 11.16 -4.78 7.90
CA ILE A 58 10.33 -3.71 8.46
C ILE A 58 10.34 -3.75 9.99
N TYR A 59 10.26 -2.58 10.61
CA TYR A 59 10.11 -2.45 12.05
C TYR A 59 8.67 -2.07 12.38
N ILE A 60 7.93 -3.01 12.97
CA ILE A 60 6.57 -2.76 13.44
C ILE A 60 6.63 -2.20 14.87
N ILE A 61 6.18 -0.97 15.06
CA ILE A 61 6.32 -0.20 16.30
C ILE A 61 4.93 0.01 16.91
N TYR A 62 4.72 -0.39 18.17
CA TYR A 62 3.43 -0.31 18.88
C TYR A 62 3.42 0.59 20.12
N LYS A 63 4.60 0.99 20.62
CA LYS A 63 4.71 1.89 21.77
C LYS A 63 5.93 2.82 21.66
N ASP A 64 6.11 3.70 22.63
CA ASP A 64 7.30 4.55 22.82
C ASP A 64 7.67 5.42 21.61
N PHE A 65 6.74 5.65 20.68
CA PHE A 65 6.87 6.62 19.60
C PHE A 65 6.29 7.96 20.02
N GLU A 66 6.83 9.04 19.48
CA GLU A 66 6.39 10.40 19.75
C GLU A 66 5.52 10.94 18.60
N GLU A 67 4.76 12.01 18.86
CA GLU A 67 4.02 12.71 17.79
C GLU A 67 4.93 13.17 16.65
N THR A 68 6.19 13.48 16.96
CA THR A 68 7.23 13.88 16.00
C THR A 68 7.52 12.79 14.96
N ASP A 69 7.45 11.52 15.36
CA ASP A 69 7.60 10.36 14.48
C ASP A 69 6.46 10.27 13.46
N LEU A 70 5.25 10.69 13.86
CA LEU A 70 4.08 10.73 13.00
C LEU A 70 4.04 12.01 12.11
N ASN A 71 4.86 13.04 12.37
CA ASN A 71 4.66 14.39 11.82
C ASN A 71 5.84 15.08 11.12
N ARG A 72 6.95 14.41 10.81
CA ARG A 72 8.08 15.03 10.07
C ARG A 72 8.61 16.32 10.74
N SER A 73 8.73 16.35 12.07
CA SER A 73 9.22 17.53 12.79
C SER A 73 10.65 17.97 12.42
N TRP A 74 11.43 17.12 11.74
CA TRP A 74 12.81 17.38 11.33
C TRP A 74 12.97 18.16 10.01
N THR A 75 11.93 18.29 9.17
CA THR A 75 12.03 19.07 7.92
C THR A 75 11.82 20.58 8.10
N GLY A 76 11.75 21.07 9.33
CA GLY A 76 11.79 22.52 9.66
C GLY A 76 10.57 23.34 9.22
N ALA A 77 9.65 22.75 8.47
CA ALA A 77 8.38 23.33 8.12
C ALA A 77 7.26 22.37 8.57
N LEU A 78 6.53 22.76 9.61
CA LEU A 78 5.12 22.38 9.75
C LEU A 78 4.37 23.09 8.61
N GLY A 79 4.65 22.69 7.37
CA GLY A 79 4.02 23.27 6.19
C GLY A 79 2.55 22.88 6.18
N GLU A 80 1.68 23.88 6.07
CA GLU A 80 0.23 23.81 5.88
C GLU A 80 -0.28 22.42 5.45
N GLY A 81 -0.57 21.55 6.43
CA GLY A 81 -0.95 20.16 6.19
C GLY A 81 -1.06 19.42 7.52
N SER A 82 -2.16 18.69 7.69
CA SER A 82 -2.65 18.15 8.97
C SER A 82 -1.60 17.53 9.89
N THR A 83 -1.60 17.94 11.16
CA THR A 83 -0.89 17.26 12.24
C THR A 83 -1.60 15.96 12.60
N TYR A 84 -0.85 14.87 12.66
CA TYR A 84 -1.26 13.53 13.03
C TYR A 84 -1.03 13.26 14.52
N PHE A 85 -1.87 12.45 15.13
CA PHE A 85 -1.79 12.12 16.54
C PHE A 85 -2.13 10.66 16.73
N GLY A 86 -1.64 10.11 17.82
CA GLY A 86 -1.90 8.75 18.22
C GLY A 86 -1.10 8.38 19.44
N GLU A 87 -1.50 7.29 20.08
CA GLU A 87 -0.96 6.85 21.36
C GLU A 87 -0.44 5.42 21.25
N SER A 88 0.41 5.04 22.19
CA SER A 88 0.91 3.67 22.32
C SER A 88 -0.23 2.70 22.62
N LEU A 89 -0.10 1.48 22.12
CA LEU A 89 -1.01 0.38 22.45
C LEU A 89 -0.67 -0.22 23.81
N ASN A 90 -1.67 -0.74 24.52
CA ASN A 90 -1.42 -1.68 25.61
C ASN A 90 -1.11 -3.09 25.09
N ASP A 91 -0.66 -3.99 25.97
CA ASP A 91 -0.22 -5.34 25.57
C ASP A 91 -1.32 -6.17 24.88
N GLU A 92 -2.57 -6.10 25.33
CA GLU A 92 -3.68 -6.85 24.72
C GLU A 92 -3.97 -6.36 23.29
N GLN A 93 -3.97 -5.04 23.10
CA GLN A 93 -4.17 -4.41 21.80
C GLN A 93 -2.99 -4.70 20.86
N ALA A 94 -1.76 -4.62 21.37
CA ALA A 94 -0.54 -4.90 20.61
C ALA A 94 -0.46 -6.37 20.21
N GLU A 95 -0.84 -7.31 21.08
CA GLU A 95 -0.92 -8.74 20.77
C GLU A 95 -1.92 -9.01 19.64
N PHE A 96 -3.13 -8.43 19.74
CA PHE A 96 -4.15 -8.59 18.70
C PHE A 96 -3.65 -8.07 17.35
N MET A 97 -3.12 -6.85 17.30
CA MET A 97 -2.65 -6.25 16.05
C MET A 97 -1.42 -6.99 15.50
N THR A 98 -0.54 -7.49 16.35
CA THR A 98 0.60 -8.34 15.95
C THR A 98 0.12 -9.60 15.24
N LYS A 99 -0.85 -10.32 15.83
CA LYS A 99 -1.46 -11.50 15.21
C LYS A 99 -2.16 -11.16 13.91
N PHE A 100 -2.84 -10.02 13.84
CA PHE A 100 -3.45 -9.55 12.59
C PHE A 100 -2.38 -9.32 11.52
N MET A 101 -1.32 -8.56 11.83
CA MET A 101 -0.24 -8.30 10.87
C MET A 101 0.40 -9.60 10.38
N LYS A 102 0.72 -10.53 11.29
CA LYS A 102 1.31 -11.83 10.93
C LYS A 102 0.36 -12.66 10.05
N ASN A 103 -0.85 -12.93 10.54
CA ASN A 103 -1.72 -13.96 9.96
C ASN A 103 -2.63 -13.44 8.84
N HIS A 104 -2.92 -12.14 8.82
CA HIS A 104 -3.78 -11.53 7.80
C HIS A 104 -3.00 -10.74 6.76
N ILE A 105 -1.80 -10.22 7.06
CA ILE A 105 -1.04 -9.42 6.10
C ILE A 105 0.18 -10.19 5.60
N PHE A 106 1.17 -10.44 6.45
CA PHE A 106 2.48 -10.99 6.03
C PHE A 106 2.42 -12.45 5.61
N ALA A 107 1.45 -13.23 6.10
CA ALA A 107 1.22 -14.60 5.64
C ALA A 107 0.91 -14.73 4.14
N TYR A 108 0.50 -13.65 3.47
CA TYR A 108 0.16 -13.65 2.04
C TYR A 108 1.14 -12.88 1.17
N LEU A 109 2.22 -12.37 1.74
CA LEU A 109 3.21 -11.56 1.04
C LEU A 109 4.52 -12.32 0.94
N THR A 110 5.33 -11.94 -0.04
CA THR A 110 6.70 -12.44 -0.16
C THR A 110 7.70 -11.29 -0.14
N PRO A 111 8.92 -11.50 0.38
CA PRO A 111 9.97 -10.48 0.33
C PRO A 111 10.28 -10.02 -1.09
N GLN A 112 10.16 -10.91 -2.09
CA GLN A 112 10.35 -10.56 -3.49
C GLN A 112 9.34 -9.52 -3.98
N ALA A 113 8.05 -9.75 -3.74
CA ALA A 113 7.00 -8.83 -4.16
C ALA A 113 7.07 -7.48 -3.44
N THR A 114 7.58 -7.46 -2.21
CA THR A 114 7.55 -6.29 -1.32
C THR A 114 8.88 -5.54 -1.20
N ARG A 115 9.96 -6.04 -1.80
CA ARG A 115 11.30 -5.41 -1.76
C ARG A 115 11.25 -4.00 -2.36
N LYS A 116 11.39 -2.95 -1.54
CA LYS A 116 11.23 -1.50 -1.88
C LYS A 116 9.80 -0.96 -1.80
N VAL A 117 8.81 -1.78 -1.47
CA VAL A 117 7.41 -1.35 -1.34
C VAL A 117 7.15 -0.82 0.06
N LEU A 118 7.46 -1.65 1.05
CA LEU A 118 7.19 -1.40 2.45
C LEU A 118 8.09 -0.30 3.01
N PRO A 119 7.58 0.53 3.93
CA PRO A 119 8.38 1.52 4.65
C PRO A 119 9.35 0.85 5.63
N MET A 120 10.32 1.62 6.14
CA MET A 120 11.19 1.14 7.22
C MET A 120 10.40 0.90 8.50
N TYR A 121 9.46 1.79 8.83
CA TYR A 121 8.63 1.71 10.04
C TYR A 121 7.15 1.49 9.71
N TYR A 122 6.48 0.63 10.47
CA TYR A 122 5.02 0.48 10.43
C TYR A 122 4.47 0.63 11.84
N TYR A 123 3.82 1.76 12.11
CA TYR A 123 3.27 2.07 13.42
C TYR A 123 1.89 1.44 13.63
N MET A 124 1.73 0.68 14.70
CA MET A 124 0.45 0.24 15.24
C MET A 124 0.02 1.25 16.30
N VAL A 125 -1.04 2.01 16.01
CA VAL A 125 -1.35 3.25 16.71
C VAL A 125 -2.74 3.18 17.34
N TYR A 126 -2.84 3.57 18.60
CA TYR A 126 -4.12 3.84 19.25
C TYR A 126 -4.65 5.21 18.85
N SER A 127 -5.93 5.28 18.48
CA SER A 127 -6.65 6.53 18.20
C SER A 127 -5.94 7.42 17.17
N PHE A 128 -5.53 6.82 16.06
CA PHE A 128 -4.85 7.53 14.98
C PHE A 128 -5.79 8.56 14.35
N ARG A 129 -5.40 9.83 14.45
CA ARG A 129 -6.23 10.96 14.05
C ARG A 129 -5.40 12.08 13.47
N SER A 130 -6.04 12.99 12.75
CA SER A 130 -5.41 14.21 12.26
C SER A 130 -6.34 15.39 12.34
N MET A 131 -5.81 16.59 12.59
CA MET A 131 -6.62 17.82 12.52
C MET A 131 -6.66 18.31 11.08
N GLY A 132 -7.84 18.32 10.47
CA GLY A 132 -8.01 18.81 9.11
C GLY A 132 -8.39 20.29 9.05
N TRP A 133 -8.54 20.77 7.82
CA TRP A 133 -8.95 22.15 7.57
C TRP A 133 -10.34 22.40 8.16
N GLY A 134 -10.47 23.46 8.97
CA GLY A 134 -11.69 23.78 9.71
C GLY A 134 -11.75 23.29 11.16
N GLY A 135 -10.67 22.69 11.69
CA GLY A 135 -10.56 22.32 13.11
C GLY A 135 -11.26 21.01 13.48
N TYR A 136 -11.72 20.24 12.49
CA TYR A 136 -12.34 18.93 12.70
C TYR A 136 -11.29 17.83 12.82
N TRP A 137 -11.54 16.90 13.73
CA TRP A 137 -10.76 15.67 13.87
C TRP A 137 -11.16 14.63 12.82
N TYR A 138 -10.17 14.11 12.12
CA TYR A 138 -10.30 13.00 11.17
C TYR A 138 -9.68 11.77 11.80
N PHE A 139 -10.44 10.68 11.94
CA PHE A 139 -9.96 9.41 12.48
C PHE A 139 -9.69 8.44 11.33
N GLY A 140 -8.48 7.87 11.29
CA GLY A 140 -8.01 7.05 10.18
C GLY A 140 -7.65 5.65 10.62
N LYS A 141 -8.06 4.63 9.84
CA LYS A 141 -7.63 3.24 10.07
C LYS A 141 -6.23 2.95 9.53
N ASN A 142 -5.81 3.62 8.47
CA ASN A 142 -4.51 3.42 7.84
C ASN A 142 -3.92 4.74 7.34
N LYS A 143 -2.59 4.83 7.32
CA LYS A 143 -1.81 5.85 6.60
C LYS A 143 -0.71 5.18 5.82
N PHE A 144 -0.64 5.44 4.51
CA PHE A 144 0.33 4.81 3.60
C PHE A 144 1.27 5.81 2.92
N ASP A 145 1.07 7.11 3.13
CA ASP A 145 1.79 8.22 2.49
C ASP A 145 2.82 8.90 3.41
N GLY A 146 3.14 8.29 4.55
CA GLY A 146 4.35 8.66 5.30
C GLY A 146 5.60 8.39 4.46
N MET A 147 6.63 9.23 4.62
CA MET A 147 7.83 9.19 3.76
C MET A 147 8.61 7.89 3.97
N ASP A 148 8.84 7.55 5.23
CA ASP A 148 9.60 6.40 5.71
C ASP A 148 8.78 5.49 6.62
N TYR A 149 7.50 5.81 6.84
CA TYR A 149 6.60 5.07 7.72
C TYR A 149 5.18 4.91 7.17
N TRP A 150 4.50 3.83 7.57
CA TRP A 150 3.04 3.66 7.49
C TRP A 150 2.45 3.55 8.88
N SER A 151 1.13 3.72 9.01
CA SER A 151 0.42 3.45 10.27
C SER A 151 -0.87 2.67 10.05
N ILE A 152 -1.25 1.90 11.07
CA ILE A 152 -2.51 1.17 11.18
C ILE A 152 -3.12 1.42 12.56
N CYS A 153 -4.43 1.60 12.59
CA CYS A 153 -5.21 1.84 13.80
C CYS A 153 -6.46 0.96 13.78
N MET A 154 -6.59 0.13 14.81
CA MET A 154 -7.75 -0.75 15.04
C MET A 154 -8.51 -0.42 16.33
N TYR A 155 -8.02 0.54 17.09
CA TYR A 155 -8.61 0.94 18.36
C TYR A 155 -8.66 2.45 18.46
N SER A 156 -9.81 2.99 18.84
CA SER A 156 -9.92 4.35 19.37
C SER A 156 -10.97 4.35 20.46
N ASP A 157 -10.82 5.23 21.45
CA ASP A 157 -11.98 5.66 22.21
C ASP A 157 -12.80 6.64 21.38
N ASN A 158 -14.05 6.84 21.78
CA ASN A 158 -15.04 7.59 21.03
C ASN A 158 -14.45 8.93 20.56
N PRO A 159 -14.49 9.25 19.27
CA PRO A 159 -14.06 10.56 18.85
C PRO A 159 -15.03 11.57 19.49
N GLU A 160 -14.49 12.67 20.02
CA GLU A 160 -15.20 13.66 20.83
C GLU A 160 -16.61 14.01 20.29
N GLU A 161 -17.51 14.44 21.19
CA GLU A 161 -18.85 14.91 20.83
C GLU A 161 -18.78 15.94 19.68
N GLY A 162 -19.34 15.60 18.52
CA GLY A 162 -19.24 16.42 17.29
C GLY A 162 -18.37 15.82 16.18
N SER A 163 -17.72 14.67 16.39
CA SER A 163 -17.04 13.96 15.31
C SER A 163 -18.01 13.30 14.33
N PHE A 164 -17.70 13.39 13.03
CA PHE A 164 -18.39 12.65 11.97
C PHE A 164 -17.99 11.17 11.91
N TYR A 165 -16.97 10.77 12.67
CA TYR A 165 -16.38 9.44 12.61
C TYR A 165 -16.85 8.57 13.77
N LYS A 166 -16.90 7.26 13.55
CA LYS A 166 -17.25 6.28 14.58
C LYS A 166 -15.99 5.86 15.34
N LYS A 167 -16.21 5.37 16.57
CA LYS A 167 -15.21 4.59 17.32
C LYS A 167 -14.57 3.55 16.40
N ILE A 168 -13.24 3.48 16.41
CA ILE A 168 -12.51 2.41 15.73
C ILE A 168 -12.44 1.21 16.67
N VAL A 169 -12.98 0.09 16.20
CA VAL A 169 -12.93 -1.21 16.87
C VAL A 169 -12.27 -2.23 15.95
N PRO A 170 -11.59 -3.24 16.51
CA PRO A 170 -10.96 -4.30 15.73
C PRO A 170 -12.03 -5.08 14.95
N PRO A 171 -11.65 -5.68 13.79
CA PRO A 171 -12.58 -6.50 13.03
C PRO A 171 -13.05 -7.71 13.84
N SER A 172 -14.32 -8.07 13.66
CA SER A 172 -15.01 -9.12 14.42
C SER A 172 -15.79 -10.10 13.54
N THR A 173 -16.06 -9.74 12.28
CA THR A 173 -16.71 -10.61 11.29
C THR A 173 -15.76 -10.94 10.14
N GLU A 174 -16.03 -12.02 9.40
CA GLU A 174 -15.23 -12.40 8.23
C GLU A 174 -15.12 -11.25 7.21
N GLU A 175 -16.22 -10.53 6.99
CA GLU A 175 -16.27 -9.36 6.11
C GLU A 175 -15.40 -8.21 6.64
N GLU A 176 -15.45 -7.90 7.94
CA GLU A 176 -14.62 -6.85 8.52
C GLU A 176 -13.12 -7.20 8.44
N TYR A 177 -12.76 -8.45 8.72
CA TYR A 177 -11.39 -8.93 8.55
C TYR A 177 -10.96 -8.86 7.09
N PHE A 178 -11.82 -9.25 6.16
CA PHE A 178 -11.56 -9.16 4.74
C PHE A 178 -11.33 -7.71 4.29
N ILE A 179 -12.18 -6.77 4.70
CA ILE A 179 -12.04 -5.35 4.32
C ILE A 179 -10.73 -4.78 4.89
N CYS A 180 -10.42 -5.03 6.16
CA CYS A 180 -9.17 -4.57 6.77
C CYS A 180 -7.94 -5.14 6.07
N ARG A 181 -7.88 -6.47 5.89
CA ARG A 181 -6.79 -7.16 5.20
C ARG A 181 -6.66 -6.71 3.76
N GLY A 182 -7.76 -6.76 3.02
CA GLY A 182 -7.83 -6.47 1.59
C GLY A 182 -7.40 -5.04 1.28
N THR A 183 -7.74 -4.08 2.14
CA THR A 183 -7.31 -2.68 1.97
C THR A 183 -5.78 -2.57 2.03
N ILE A 184 -5.15 -3.20 3.02
CA ILE A 184 -3.69 -3.16 3.21
C ILE A 184 -2.99 -3.94 2.09
N LEU A 185 -3.46 -5.14 1.76
CA LEU A 185 -2.88 -5.95 0.70
C LEU A 185 -3.00 -5.27 -0.68
N MET A 186 -4.15 -4.67 -1.00
CA MET A 186 -4.31 -3.94 -2.26
C MET A 186 -3.36 -2.75 -2.36
N GLU A 187 -3.15 -1.98 -1.28
CA GLU A 187 -2.19 -0.89 -1.26
C GLU A 187 -0.76 -1.39 -1.53
N ILE A 188 -0.37 -2.51 -0.90
CA ILE A 188 0.94 -3.11 -1.09
C ILE A 188 1.11 -3.59 -2.53
N LEU A 189 0.13 -4.31 -3.08
CA LEU A 189 0.18 -4.84 -4.45
C LEU A 189 0.18 -3.74 -5.50
N GLU A 190 -0.63 -2.70 -5.31
CA GLU A 190 -0.63 -1.50 -6.15
C GLU A 190 0.77 -0.88 -6.23
N ARG A 191 1.40 -0.67 -5.06
CA ARG A 191 2.76 -0.11 -5.02
C ARG A 191 3.81 -1.07 -5.58
N ALA A 192 3.64 -2.36 -5.38
CA ALA A 192 4.54 -3.38 -5.93
C ALA A 192 4.53 -3.36 -7.47
N VAL A 193 3.34 -3.28 -8.08
CA VAL A 193 3.20 -3.13 -9.53
C VAL A 193 3.78 -1.78 -9.99
N LYS A 194 3.42 -0.67 -9.34
CA LYS A 194 3.93 0.68 -9.69
C LYS A 194 5.46 0.79 -9.62
N LYS A 195 6.08 0.14 -8.63
CA LYS A 195 7.54 0.14 -8.43
C LYS A 195 8.27 -0.92 -9.26
N GLY A 196 7.54 -1.76 -10.00
CA GLY A 196 8.11 -2.84 -10.82
C GLY A 196 8.72 -3.97 -10.00
N THR A 197 8.32 -4.15 -8.74
CA THR A 197 8.73 -5.33 -7.95
C THR A 197 7.86 -6.54 -8.31
N ILE A 198 6.62 -6.28 -8.73
CA ILE A 198 5.80 -7.18 -9.52
C ILE A 198 5.78 -6.65 -10.94
N GLU A 199 6.41 -7.37 -11.87
CA GLU A 199 6.42 -7.04 -13.29
C GLU A 199 5.36 -7.86 -14.00
N ILE A 200 4.42 -7.17 -14.66
CA ILE A 200 3.34 -7.81 -15.41
C ILE A 200 3.83 -8.13 -16.82
N PRO A 201 3.76 -9.40 -17.28
CA PRO A 201 4.23 -9.79 -18.60
C PRO A 201 3.45 -9.09 -19.72
N GLU A 202 4.13 -8.74 -20.82
CA GLU A 202 3.48 -8.14 -21.99
C GLU A 202 2.35 -9.00 -22.57
N GLN A 203 2.48 -10.33 -22.48
CA GLN A 203 1.45 -11.28 -22.90
C GLN A 203 0.10 -11.03 -22.20
N PHE A 204 0.10 -10.56 -20.94
CA PHE A 204 -1.15 -10.19 -20.28
C PHE A 204 -1.86 -9.06 -21.03
N HIS A 205 -1.11 -8.09 -21.56
CA HIS A 205 -1.66 -6.89 -22.19
C HIS A 205 -2.14 -7.08 -23.62
N GLU A 206 -1.79 -8.20 -24.26
CA GLU A 206 -2.19 -8.49 -25.63
C GLU A 206 -3.72 -8.55 -25.79
N GLY A 207 -4.23 -7.92 -26.85
CA GLY A 207 -5.64 -7.93 -27.21
C GLY A 207 -6.51 -6.88 -26.52
N PHE A 208 -6.01 -6.17 -25.50
CA PHE A 208 -6.78 -5.05 -24.92
C PHE A 208 -6.74 -3.81 -25.80
N ASP A 209 -7.91 -3.21 -26.03
CA ASP A 209 -8.06 -1.89 -26.63
C ASP A 209 -8.51 -0.90 -25.56
N TYR A 210 -7.70 0.11 -25.28
CA TYR A 210 -7.98 1.19 -24.31
C TYR A 210 -8.37 2.52 -24.96
N THR A 211 -8.74 2.50 -26.25
CA THR A 211 -8.99 3.71 -27.04
C THR A 211 -10.41 3.79 -27.57
N SER A 212 -10.96 2.68 -28.09
CA SER A 212 -12.32 2.71 -28.66
C SER A 212 -13.38 2.89 -27.57
N ALA A 213 -14.48 3.56 -27.92
CA ALA A 213 -15.61 3.75 -27.02
C ALA A 213 -16.20 2.40 -26.54
N VAL A 214 -16.65 2.37 -25.29
CA VAL A 214 -17.28 1.19 -24.65
C VAL A 214 -18.76 1.42 -24.44
N ASN A 215 -19.54 0.34 -24.46
CA ASN A 215 -20.88 0.32 -23.92
C ASN A 215 -20.86 -0.27 -22.51
N SER A 216 -21.45 0.44 -21.55
CA SER A 216 -21.47 0.06 -20.13
C SER A 216 -22.80 -0.52 -19.66
N TYR A 217 -23.82 -0.53 -20.53
CA TYR A 217 -25.22 -0.74 -20.15
C TYR A 217 -25.89 -1.87 -20.92
N ASP A 218 -25.61 -2.00 -22.22
CA ASP A 218 -26.19 -3.04 -23.07
C ASP A 218 -25.22 -4.22 -23.22
N GLU A 219 -25.50 -5.33 -22.53
CA GLU A 219 -24.69 -6.56 -22.59
C GLU A 219 -24.69 -7.21 -23.99
N ASN A 220 -25.64 -6.84 -24.86
CA ASN A 220 -25.72 -7.34 -26.23
C ASN A 220 -24.88 -6.49 -27.21
N ALA A 221 -24.45 -5.29 -26.80
CA ALA A 221 -23.61 -4.46 -27.63
C ALA A 221 -22.25 -5.15 -27.87
N GLU A 222 -21.78 -5.12 -29.12
CA GLU A 222 -20.49 -5.71 -29.51
C GLU A 222 -19.33 -5.09 -28.72
N ASN A 223 -19.39 -3.79 -28.46
CA ASN A 223 -18.42 -3.05 -27.68
C ASN A 223 -18.73 -2.99 -26.16
N TYR A 224 -19.57 -3.90 -25.64
CA TYR A 224 -19.79 -4.01 -24.20
C TYR A 224 -18.47 -4.26 -23.47
N TYR A 225 -18.18 -3.47 -22.43
CA TYR A 225 -16.85 -3.43 -21.81
C TYR A 225 -16.32 -4.81 -21.36
N LYS A 226 -17.19 -5.68 -20.82
CA LYS A 226 -16.75 -7.03 -20.41
C LYS A 226 -16.41 -7.95 -21.58
N ARG A 227 -17.08 -7.81 -22.73
CA ARG A 227 -16.71 -8.54 -23.98
C ARG A 227 -15.32 -8.15 -24.46
N ARG A 228 -14.88 -6.94 -24.12
CA ARG A 228 -13.55 -6.39 -24.41
C ARG A 228 -12.50 -6.73 -23.34
N GLY A 229 -12.80 -7.64 -22.42
CA GLY A 229 -11.86 -8.08 -21.40
C GLY A 229 -11.64 -7.09 -20.26
N LEU A 230 -12.55 -6.13 -20.05
CA LEU A 230 -12.45 -5.15 -18.95
C LEU A 230 -13.36 -5.62 -17.78
N PRO A 231 -12.81 -6.07 -16.63
CA PRO A 231 -13.64 -6.56 -15.52
C PRO A 231 -14.50 -5.49 -14.86
N GLY A 232 -14.02 -4.24 -14.87
CA GLY A 232 -14.64 -3.10 -14.22
C GLY A 232 -13.59 -2.09 -13.75
N LEU A 233 -14.06 -0.95 -13.24
CA LEU A 233 -13.24 0.04 -12.54
C LEU A 233 -13.03 -0.41 -11.10
N ASN A 234 -11.79 -0.37 -10.62
CA ASN A 234 -11.44 -0.69 -9.24
C ASN A 234 -11.83 0.48 -8.31
N TYR A 235 -12.82 0.27 -7.44
CA TYR A 235 -13.22 1.22 -6.38
C TYR A 235 -12.78 0.76 -4.97
N GLY A 236 -11.80 -0.13 -4.89
CA GLY A 236 -11.29 -0.69 -3.65
C GLY A 236 -12.05 -1.93 -3.16
N VAL A 237 -11.51 -2.59 -2.14
CA VAL A 237 -12.04 -3.88 -1.66
C VAL A 237 -13.44 -3.79 -1.06
N ASP A 238 -13.82 -2.64 -0.53
CA ASP A 238 -15.15 -2.42 0.04
C ASP A 238 -16.20 -2.30 -1.10
N SER A 239 -15.98 -1.37 -2.02
CA SER A 239 -16.92 -1.08 -3.13
C SER A 239 -16.84 -2.02 -4.32
N GLY A 240 -15.72 -2.73 -4.51
CA GLY A 240 -15.52 -3.68 -5.59
C GLY A 240 -15.33 -3.06 -6.98
N LEU A 241 -15.62 -3.87 -8.00
CA LEU A 241 -15.55 -3.49 -9.40
C LEU A 241 -16.85 -2.81 -9.86
N GLN A 242 -16.72 -1.63 -10.45
CA GLN A 242 -17.83 -0.87 -11.02
C GLN A 242 -17.82 -0.91 -12.55
N ARG A 243 -18.94 -0.55 -13.18
CA ARG A 243 -19.04 -0.49 -14.64
C ARG A 243 -18.01 0.47 -15.24
N VAL A 244 -17.41 0.12 -16.37
CA VAL A 244 -16.53 1.04 -17.11
C VAL A 244 -17.39 2.04 -17.88
N ALA A 245 -17.70 3.18 -17.25
CA ALA A 245 -18.54 4.23 -17.84
C ALA A 245 -17.86 5.01 -18.99
N TRP A 246 -16.52 5.12 -18.93
CA TRP A 246 -15.73 5.84 -19.92
C TRP A 246 -14.38 5.13 -20.13
N ILE A 247 -14.01 4.90 -21.38
CA ILE A 247 -12.79 4.17 -21.71
C ILE A 247 -11.52 4.88 -21.24
N GLY A 248 -11.53 6.22 -21.13
CA GLY A 248 -10.36 6.98 -20.66
C GLY A 248 -10.02 6.78 -19.18
N LEU A 249 -10.84 6.07 -18.41
CA LEU A 249 -10.51 5.61 -17.06
C LEU A 249 -9.75 4.28 -17.05
N MET A 250 -9.64 3.61 -18.21
CA MET A 250 -8.93 2.34 -18.32
C MET A 250 -7.61 2.55 -19.06
N ASN A 251 -6.58 1.91 -18.54
CA ASN A 251 -5.29 1.78 -19.19
C ASN A 251 -4.68 0.44 -18.77
N ARG A 252 -3.46 0.15 -19.23
CA ARG A 252 -2.74 -1.08 -18.89
C ARG A 252 -2.68 -1.33 -17.37
N TYR A 253 -2.37 -0.30 -16.60
CA TYR A 253 -2.24 -0.38 -15.14
C TYR A 253 -3.60 -0.57 -14.45
N GLU A 254 -4.60 0.25 -14.77
CA GLU A 254 -5.94 0.15 -14.16
C GLU A 254 -6.59 -1.21 -14.42
N ASN A 255 -6.35 -1.77 -15.61
CA ASN A 255 -6.85 -3.09 -15.94
C ASN A 255 -6.18 -4.18 -15.09
N VAL A 256 -4.84 -4.15 -14.93
CA VAL A 256 -4.13 -5.08 -14.04
C VAL A 256 -4.72 -5.04 -12.63
N MET A 257 -4.89 -3.84 -12.07
CA MET A 257 -5.43 -3.70 -10.72
C MET A 257 -6.88 -4.17 -10.61
N ALA A 258 -7.69 -4.01 -11.65
CA ALA A 258 -9.04 -4.56 -11.71
C ALA A 258 -9.04 -6.10 -11.68
N TYR A 259 -8.10 -6.76 -12.37
CA TYR A 259 -7.98 -8.23 -12.32
C TYR A 259 -7.44 -8.73 -10.98
N ILE A 260 -6.52 -8.00 -10.33
CA ILE A 260 -6.07 -8.33 -8.97
C ILE A 260 -7.26 -8.24 -8.00
N LEU A 261 -8.03 -7.14 -8.05
CA LEU A 261 -9.24 -7.01 -7.24
C LEU A 261 -10.29 -8.08 -7.57
N LEU A 262 -10.43 -8.46 -8.84
CA LEU A 262 -11.34 -9.53 -9.26
C LEU A 262 -11.06 -10.83 -8.48
N GLY A 263 -9.78 -11.20 -8.35
CA GLY A 263 -9.38 -12.38 -7.57
C GLY A 263 -9.47 -12.20 -6.07
N MET A 264 -9.10 -11.01 -5.56
CA MET A 264 -9.06 -10.78 -4.13
C MET A 264 -10.43 -10.57 -3.49
N LYS A 265 -11.44 -10.09 -4.22
CA LYS A 265 -12.77 -9.81 -3.64
C LYS A 265 -13.79 -10.89 -3.95
N TYR A 266 -13.86 -11.36 -5.18
CA TYR A 266 -14.96 -12.19 -5.65
C TYR A 266 -14.62 -13.68 -5.55
N SER A 267 -15.53 -14.44 -4.96
CA SER A 267 -15.47 -15.89 -4.91
C SER A 267 -15.41 -16.50 -6.32
N PRO A 268 -14.90 -17.74 -6.47
CA PRO A 268 -14.98 -18.46 -7.74
C PRO A 268 -16.38 -18.46 -8.34
N GLU A 269 -17.42 -18.66 -7.53
CA GLU A 269 -18.81 -18.69 -7.96
C GLU A 269 -19.28 -17.32 -8.50
N GLU A 270 -18.96 -16.22 -7.80
CA GLU A 270 -19.28 -14.87 -8.28
C GLU A 270 -18.54 -14.53 -9.57
N ARG A 271 -17.30 -15.01 -9.72
CA ARG A 271 -16.50 -14.83 -10.94
C ARG A 271 -17.09 -15.56 -12.13
N GLU A 272 -17.52 -16.81 -11.94
CA GLU A 272 -18.21 -17.60 -12.96
C GLU A 272 -19.49 -16.90 -13.44
N GLU A 273 -20.34 -16.48 -12.51
CA GLU A 273 -21.62 -15.84 -12.83
C GLU A 273 -21.45 -14.44 -13.46
N GLY A 274 -20.54 -13.64 -12.90
CA GLY A 274 -20.43 -12.22 -13.22
C GLY A 274 -19.45 -11.87 -14.36
N TRP A 275 -18.39 -12.67 -14.54
CA TRP A 275 -17.24 -12.30 -15.37
C TRP A 275 -16.79 -13.38 -16.36
N PHE A 276 -16.77 -14.66 -15.99
CA PHE A 276 -16.21 -15.70 -16.86
C PHE A 276 -17.13 -16.15 -17.99
N LYS A 277 -18.41 -15.72 -17.96
CA LYS A 277 -19.25 -15.71 -19.17
C LYS A 277 -18.66 -14.89 -20.33
N TYR A 278 -17.62 -14.07 -20.08
CA TYR A 278 -16.83 -13.36 -21.08
C TYR A 278 -15.44 -14.03 -21.22
N PRO A 279 -15.16 -14.77 -22.32
CA PRO A 279 -13.98 -15.63 -22.43
C PRO A 279 -12.65 -14.90 -22.23
N MET A 280 -12.52 -13.68 -22.75
CA MET A 280 -11.29 -12.88 -22.58
C MET A 280 -11.03 -12.54 -21.11
N ILE A 281 -12.07 -12.31 -20.30
CA ILE A 281 -11.88 -12.05 -18.86
C ILE A 281 -11.41 -13.31 -18.15
N GLN A 282 -12.02 -14.46 -18.45
CA GLN A 282 -11.59 -15.73 -17.86
C GLN A 282 -10.13 -16.02 -18.19
N GLU A 283 -9.76 -16.00 -19.47
CA GLU A 283 -8.40 -16.28 -19.94
C GLU A 283 -7.37 -15.37 -19.26
N LYS A 284 -7.63 -14.06 -19.23
CA LYS A 284 -6.70 -13.07 -18.66
C LYS A 284 -6.61 -13.17 -17.14
N TYR A 285 -7.72 -13.49 -16.48
CA TYR A 285 -7.73 -13.76 -15.05
C TYR A 285 -6.90 -15.01 -14.71
N GLU A 286 -7.15 -16.13 -15.39
CA GLU A 286 -6.43 -17.39 -15.17
C GLU A 286 -4.94 -17.22 -15.42
N TYR A 287 -4.57 -16.52 -16.49
CA TYR A 287 -3.18 -16.19 -16.79
C TYR A 287 -2.53 -15.38 -15.66
N LEU A 288 -3.12 -14.24 -15.28
CA LEU A 288 -2.52 -13.32 -14.32
C LEU A 288 -2.49 -13.91 -12.90
N SER A 289 -3.58 -14.52 -12.46
CA SER A 289 -3.66 -15.16 -11.13
C SER A 289 -2.64 -16.29 -10.99
N ASN A 290 -2.50 -17.14 -12.01
CA ASN A 290 -1.50 -18.19 -12.01
C ASN A 290 -0.07 -17.63 -12.03
N TYR A 291 0.19 -16.61 -12.85
CA TYR A 291 1.49 -15.95 -12.90
C TYR A 291 1.89 -15.34 -11.55
N LEU A 292 0.99 -14.58 -10.91
CA LEU A 292 1.24 -13.99 -9.59
C LEU A 292 1.50 -15.06 -8.52
N LYS A 293 0.75 -16.15 -8.55
CA LYS A 293 0.91 -17.27 -7.62
C LYS A 293 2.24 -18.00 -7.81
N THR A 294 2.62 -18.26 -9.06
CA THR A 294 3.81 -19.08 -9.38
C THR A 294 5.11 -18.29 -9.29
N GLU A 295 5.15 -17.06 -9.79
CA GLU A 295 6.37 -16.25 -9.87
C GLU A 295 6.62 -15.39 -8.63
N TYR A 296 5.56 -15.03 -7.90
CA TYR A 296 5.65 -14.15 -6.72
C TYR A 296 5.12 -14.78 -5.44
N GLY A 297 4.53 -15.98 -5.49
CA GLY A 297 3.90 -16.62 -4.34
C GLY A 297 2.61 -15.94 -3.88
N LEU A 298 1.99 -15.12 -4.73
CA LEU A 298 0.83 -14.31 -4.38
C LEU A 298 -0.47 -15.01 -4.80
N ASP A 299 -1.10 -15.71 -3.85
CA ASP A 299 -2.38 -16.39 -4.06
C ASP A 299 -3.56 -15.46 -3.74
N LEU A 300 -4.19 -14.91 -4.78
CA LEU A 300 -5.31 -13.96 -4.64
C LEU A 300 -6.52 -14.58 -3.95
N ASP A 301 -6.77 -15.89 -4.14
CA ASP A 301 -7.89 -16.59 -3.50
C ASP A 301 -7.60 -16.83 -2.01
N ALA A 302 -6.36 -17.17 -1.66
CA ALA A 302 -5.97 -17.27 -0.26
C ALA A 302 -6.07 -15.91 0.46
N MET A 303 -5.67 -14.82 -0.22
CA MET A 303 -5.85 -13.45 0.29
C MET A 303 -7.32 -13.10 0.51
N ARG A 304 -8.23 -13.58 -0.35
CA ARG A 304 -9.68 -13.39 -0.15
C ARG A 304 -10.18 -14.11 1.09
N VAL A 305 -9.85 -15.40 1.24
CA VAL A 305 -10.35 -16.24 2.33
C VAL A 305 -9.75 -15.83 3.68
N GLY A 306 -8.44 -15.59 3.74
CA GLY A 306 -7.76 -15.34 5.01
C GLY A 306 -7.58 -16.62 5.85
N PRO A 307 -7.09 -16.49 7.09
CA PRO A 307 -6.77 -17.64 7.95
C PRO A 307 -8.00 -18.33 8.60
N GLY A 308 -9.23 -17.90 8.28
CA GLY A 308 -10.44 -18.22 9.05
C GLY A 308 -10.54 -17.37 10.34
N LEU A 309 -11.74 -17.33 10.94
CA LEU A 309 -12.00 -16.70 12.25
C LEU A 309 -11.66 -17.63 13.41
#